data_AF-A0A7C9G722-F1
#
_entry.id   AF-A0A7C9G722-F1
#
_cell.length_a   1.000
_cell.length_b   1.000
_cell.length_c   1.000
_cell.angle_alpha   90.00
_cell.angle_beta   90.00
_cell.angle_gamma   90.00
#
_symmetry.space_group_name_H-M   'P 1'
#
loop_
_entity.id
_entity.type
_entity.pdbx_description
1 polymer ?
#
loop_
_entity_poly.entity_id
_entity_poly.type
_entity_poly.pdbx_seq_one_letter_code
_entity_poly.pdbx_strand_id
1 'polypeptide(L)'
;MNLWHLFPTQLLAIEQILLMPYLLIPAYGYLIFVAVFKANLRRPLIVFLLLSGLTSALMVFSFGPNMGKIVPPLMLIAVVLFPVYRLIRSFRQPDVSAKWLWFIAIIAGLVHSLSWALWFVAMANA
;
A
#
# COMPACT_ATOMS: atom_id res chain seq x y z
N MET A 1 5.88 20.85 6.39
CA MET A 1 6.69 19.69 6.83
C MET A 1 6.85 18.73 5.67
N ASN A 2 8.06 18.26 5.41
CA ASN A 2 8.31 17.26 4.38
C ASN A 2 7.97 15.85 4.93
N LEU A 3 6.81 15.31 4.54
CA LEU A 3 6.34 14.00 5.00
C LEU A 3 7.18 12.84 4.45
N TRP A 4 8.04 13.08 3.46
CA TRP A 4 8.92 12.05 2.91
C TRP A 4 9.95 11.54 3.93
N HIS A 5 10.28 12.32 4.95
CA HIS A 5 11.14 11.88 6.05
C HIS A 5 10.54 10.76 6.91
N LEU A 6 9.25 10.45 6.76
CA LEU A 6 8.61 9.30 7.40
C LEU A 6 9.07 7.96 6.79
N PHE A 7 9.62 7.99 5.57
CA PHE A 7 10.08 6.79 4.88
C PHE A 7 11.60 6.63 5.07
N PRO A 8 12.07 5.48 5.60
CA PRO A 8 13.47 5.29 5.94
C PRO A 8 14.33 5.17 4.68
N THR A 9 15.18 6.17 4.43
CA THR A 9 16.09 6.22 3.28
C THR A 9 17.20 5.18 3.37
N GLN A 10 17.52 4.70 4.58
CA GLN A 10 18.54 3.68 4.83
C GLN A 10 18.20 2.33 4.15
N LEU A 11 16.92 2.10 3.81
CA LEU A 11 16.50 0.89 3.12
C LEU A 11 17.14 0.74 1.72
N LEU A 12 17.57 1.84 1.08
CA LEU A 12 18.27 1.79 -0.21
C LEU A 12 19.62 1.07 -0.15
N ALA A 13 20.20 0.91 1.05
CA ALA A 13 21.45 0.16 1.23
C ALA A 13 21.26 -1.37 1.14
N ILE A 14 20.01 -1.85 1.17
CA ILE A 14 19.72 -3.27 1.09
C ILE A 14 19.78 -3.70 -0.38
N GLU A 15 20.63 -4.68 -0.67
CA GLU A 15 20.75 -5.24 -2.02
C GLU A 15 19.39 -5.74 -2.51
N GLN A 16 19.05 -5.42 -3.77
CA GLN A 16 17.81 -5.87 -4.41
C GLN A 16 16.50 -5.38 -3.75
N ILE A 17 16.55 -4.39 -2.84
CA ILE A 17 15.34 -3.82 -2.22
C ILE A 17 14.34 -3.27 -3.24
N LEU A 18 14.82 -2.84 -4.42
CA LEU A 18 14.00 -2.38 -5.54
C LEU A 18 13.17 -3.51 -6.19
N LEU A 19 13.45 -4.77 -5.87
CA LEU A 19 12.64 -5.95 -6.26
C LEU A 19 11.47 -6.20 -5.28
N MET A 20 11.36 -5.45 -4.19
CA MET A 20 10.23 -5.57 -3.26
C MET A 20 8.83 -5.47 -3.92
N PRO A 21 8.59 -4.70 -5.01
CA PRO A 21 7.31 -4.70 -5.71
C PRO A 21 6.86 -6.09 -6.20
N TYR A 22 7.76 -7.04 -6.45
CA TYR A 22 7.38 -8.39 -6.87
C TYR A 22 6.57 -9.14 -5.81
N LEU A 23 6.75 -8.81 -4.52
CA LEU A 23 5.94 -9.36 -3.42
C LEU A 23 4.48 -8.92 -3.49
N LEU A 24 4.17 -7.85 -4.23
CA LEU A 24 2.81 -7.36 -4.42
C LEU A 24 1.98 -8.27 -5.31
N ILE A 25 2.60 -8.98 -6.27
CA ILE A 25 1.90 -9.84 -7.21
C ILE A 25 1.08 -10.92 -6.48
N PRO A 26 1.67 -11.78 -5.63
CA PRO A 26 0.90 -12.78 -4.90
C PRO A 26 -0.09 -12.16 -3.90
N ALA A 27 0.28 -11.05 -3.25
CA ALA A 27 -0.57 -10.40 -2.26
C ALA A 27 -1.85 -9.81 -2.89
N TYR A 28 -1.72 -9.01 -3.94
CA TYR A 28 -2.87 -8.46 -4.66
C TYR A 28 -3.65 -9.55 -5.41
N GLY A 29 -2.97 -10.57 -5.94
CA GLY A 29 -3.63 -11.74 -6.53
C GLY A 29 -4.58 -12.42 -5.54
N TYR A 30 -4.14 -12.66 -4.31
CA TYR A 30 -4.98 -13.19 -3.24
C TYR A 30 -6.17 -12.26 -2.90
N LEU A 31 -5.92 -10.95 -2.76
CA LEU A 31 -6.98 -9.98 -2.44
C LEU A 31 -8.05 -9.89 -3.53
N ILE A 32 -7.64 -9.94 -4.81
CA ILE A 32 -8.55 -9.98 -5.96
C ILE A 32 -9.37 -11.27 -5.94
N PHE A 33 -8.72 -12.41 -5.72
CA PHE A 33 -9.41 -13.69 -5.58
C PHE A 33 -10.50 -13.62 -4.49
N VAL A 34 -10.17 -13.12 -3.30
CA VAL A 34 -11.16 -12.97 -2.23
C VAL A 34 -12.27 -11.99 -2.61
N ALA A 35 -11.98 -10.89 -3.30
CA ALA A 35 -12.99 -9.94 -3.74
C ALA A 35 -14.01 -10.57 -4.71
N VAL A 36 -13.55 -11.46 -5.60
CA VAL A 36 -14.41 -12.19 -6.54
C VAL A 36 -15.31 -13.18 -5.79
N PHE A 37 -14.75 -14.00 -4.91
CA PHE A 37 -15.47 -15.14 -4.32
C PHE A 37 -16.17 -14.87 -2.98
N LYS A 38 -15.81 -13.81 -2.23
CA LYS A 38 -16.42 -13.49 -0.92
C LYS A 38 -17.26 -12.21 -0.99
N ALA A 39 -18.56 -12.38 -1.25
CA ALA A 39 -19.51 -11.26 -1.43
C ALA A 39 -19.56 -10.29 -0.22
N ASN A 40 -19.46 -10.82 1.00
CA ASN A 40 -19.45 -10.03 2.24
C ASN A 40 -18.22 -9.11 2.40
N LEU A 41 -17.09 -9.46 1.77
CA LEU A 41 -15.82 -8.72 1.85
C LEU A 41 -15.51 -7.94 0.56
N ARG A 42 -16.25 -8.20 -0.52
CA ARG A 42 -16.05 -7.62 -1.85
C ARG A 42 -16.01 -6.09 -1.86
N ARG A 43 -17.05 -5.42 -1.35
CA ARG A 43 -17.14 -3.95 -1.39
C ARG A 43 -15.94 -3.25 -0.74
N PRO A 44 -15.58 -3.53 0.52
CA PRO A 44 -14.44 -2.87 1.14
C PRO A 44 -13.10 -3.28 0.49
N LEU A 45 -12.98 -4.48 -0.07
CA LEU A 45 -11.81 -4.87 -0.86
C LEU A 45 -11.68 -4.07 -2.16
N ILE A 46 -12.78 -3.88 -2.89
CA ILE A 46 -12.78 -3.05 -4.10
C ILE A 46 -12.34 -1.63 -3.76
N VAL A 47 -12.83 -1.05 -2.65
CA VAL A 47 -12.38 0.27 -2.19
C VAL A 47 -10.88 0.29 -1.92
N PHE A 48 -10.34 -0.73 -1.24
CA PHE A 48 -8.90 -0.85 -1.02
C PHE A 48 -8.11 -0.94 -2.33
N LEU A 49 -8.52 -1.82 -3.25
CA LEU A 49 -7.86 -2.01 -4.55
C LEU A 49 -7.88 -0.72 -5.39
N LEU A 50 -9.00 -0.01 -5.40
CA LEU A 50 -9.12 1.28 -6.07
C LEU A 50 -8.24 2.35 -5.41
N LEU A 51 -8.18 2.39 -4.08
CA LEU A 51 -7.30 3.32 -3.35
C LEU A 51 -5.82 3.05 -3.67
N SER A 52 -5.40 1.78 -3.69
CA SER A 52 -4.05 1.38 -4.08
C SER A 52 -3.74 1.74 -5.53
N GLY A 53 -4.69 1.48 -6.45
CA GLY A 53 -4.55 1.81 -7.86
C GLY A 53 -4.46 3.32 -8.12
N LEU A 54 -5.32 4.10 -7.46
CA LEU A 54 -5.31 5.56 -7.52
C LEU A 54 -3.99 6.11 -6.96
N THR A 55 -3.50 5.55 -5.87
CA THR A 55 -2.22 5.91 -5.28
C THR A 55 -1.09 5.62 -6.26
N SER A 56 -1.04 4.44 -6.88
CA SER A 56 -0.05 4.11 -7.91
C SER A 56 -0.10 5.09 -9.09
N ALA A 57 -1.30 5.41 -9.60
CA ALA A 57 -1.44 6.37 -10.69
C ALA A 57 -0.91 7.75 -10.28
N LEU A 58 -1.28 8.22 -9.08
CA LEU A 58 -0.80 9.47 -8.53
C LEU A 58 0.72 9.49 -8.36
N MET A 59 1.33 8.38 -7.92
CA MET A 59 2.78 8.23 -7.81
C MET A 59 3.46 8.42 -9.16
N VAL A 60 2.97 7.75 -10.21
CA VAL A 60 3.50 7.89 -11.57
C VAL A 60 3.45 9.35 -12.05
N PHE A 61 2.32 10.03 -11.87
CA PHE A 61 2.17 11.44 -12.26
C PHE A 61 2.92 12.43 -11.34
N SER A 62 3.32 11.98 -10.16
CA SER A 62 4.04 12.82 -9.20
C SER A 62 5.55 12.78 -9.40
N PHE A 63 6.08 11.94 -10.31
CA PHE A 63 7.48 11.97 -10.68
C PHE A 63 7.87 13.31 -11.34
N GLY A 64 9.09 13.77 -11.03
CA GLY A 64 9.61 15.07 -11.48
C GLY A 64 9.17 16.24 -10.59
N PRO A 65 8.57 17.32 -11.13
CA PRO A 65 8.36 18.58 -10.41
C PRO A 65 7.41 18.47 -9.20
N ASN A 66 6.66 17.37 -9.09
CA ASN A 66 5.67 17.15 -8.04
C ASN A 66 6.19 16.28 -6.88
N MET A 67 7.43 15.78 -6.93
CA MET A 67 7.99 14.87 -5.92
C MET A 67 7.98 15.49 -4.51
N GLY A 68 8.18 16.80 -4.37
CA GLY A 68 8.19 17.49 -3.07
C GLY A 68 6.81 17.77 -2.45
N LYS A 69 5.71 17.42 -3.13
CA LYS A 69 4.35 17.72 -2.64
C LYS A 69 3.96 16.80 -1.49
N ILE A 70 3.03 17.29 -0.66
CA ILE A 70 2.53 16.57 0.51
C ILE A 70 1.53 15.45 0.15
N VAL A 71 0.87 15.55 -1.00
CA VAL A 71 -0.20 14.62 -1.40
C VAL A 71 0.30 13.18 -1.63
N PRO A 72 1.41 12.93 -2.35
CA PRO A 72 1.91 11.57 -2.52
C PRO A 72 2.16 10.81 -1.21
N PRO A 73 2.96 11.31 -0.25
CA PRO A 73 3.20 10.57 0.98
C PRO A 73 1.93 10.37 1.82
N LEU A 74 0.96 11.29 1.76
CA LEU A 74 -0.35 11.10 2.41
C LEU A 74 -1.14 9.93 1.78
N MET A 75 -1.12 9.80 0.46
CA MET A 75 -1.81 8.71 -0.22
C MET A 75 -1.19 7.35 0.11
N LEU A 76 0.13 7.25 0.22
CA LEU A 76 0.82 6.04 0.69
C LEU A 76 0.37 5.67 2.10
N ILE A 77 0.35 6.64 3.02
CA ILE A 77 -0.14 6.41 4.38
C ILE A 77 -1.61 5.95 4.37
N ALA A 78 -2.46 6.56 3.55
CA ALA A 78 -3.86 6.18 3.44
C ALA A 78 -4.06 4.72 2.99
N VAL A 79 -3.24 4.24 2.04
CA VAL A 79 -3.25 2.84 1.61
C VAL A 79 -2.98 1.88 2.77
N VAL A 80 -2.12 2.24 3.72
CA VAL A 80 -1.85 1.41 4.91
C VAL A 80 -2.94 1.56 5.98
N LEU A 81 -3.41 2.78 6.22
CA LEU A 81 -4.39 3.05 7.28
C LEU A 81 -5.76 2.46 7.00
N PHE A 82 -6.16 2.38 5.73
CA PHE A 82 -7.45 1.77 5.36
C PHE A 82 -7.60 0.31 5.85
N PRO A 83 -6.72 -0.63 5.49
CA PRO A 83 -6.82 -2.00 5.96
C PRO A 83 -6.58 -2.13 7.48
N VAL A 84 -5.78 -1.25 8.10
CA VAL A 84 -5.66 -1.18 9.57
C VAL A 84 -7.01 -0.86 10.21
N TYR A 85 -7.69 0.17 9.74
CA TYR A 85 -9.03 0.53 10.22
C TYR A 85 -10.02 -0.63 10.06
N ARG A 86 -9.98 -1.32 8.91
CA ARG A 86 -10.83 -2.48 8.64
C ARG A 86 -10.50 -3.66 9.55
N LEU A 87 -9.22 -3.92 9.83
CA LEU A 87 -8.78 -4.94 10.78
C LEU A 87 -9.32 -4.63 12.19
N ILE A 88 -9.15 -3.39 12.67
CA ILE A 88 -9.67 -2.95 13.97
C ILE A 88 -11.18 -3.20 14.07
N ARG A 89 -11.93 -2.86 13.00
CA ARG A 89 -13.37 -3.10 12.95
C ARG A 89 -13.73 -4.59 12.94
N SER A 90 -12.92 -5.42 12.29
CA SER A 90 -13.14 -6.87 12.22
C SER A 90 -12.93 -7.58 13.56
N PHE A 91 -12.20 -7.00 14.52
CA PHE A 91 -12.11 -7.56 15.88
C PHE A 91 -13.44 -7.54 16.63
N ARG A 92 -14.36 -6.64 16.27
CA ARG A 92 -15.73 -6.62 16.82
C ARG A 92 -16.63 -7.70 16.22
N GLN A 93 -16.14 -8.47 15.25
CA GLN A 93 -16.87 -9.52 14.55
C GLN A 93 -16.22 -10.88 14.82
N PRO A 94 -17.00 -11.97 14.88
CA PRO A 94 -16.47 -13.31 15.10
C PRO A 94 -15.72 -13.88 13.89
N ASP A 95 -15.84 -13.27 12.70
CA ASP A 95 -15.26 -13.79 11.46
C ASP A 95 -13.72 -13.70 11.45
N VAL A 96 -13.07 -14.86 11.60
CA VAL A 96 -11.61 -15.02 11.54
C VAL A 96 -11.08 -14.79 10.12
N SER A 97 -11.86 -15.14 9.09
CA SER A 97 -11.45 -14.98 7.68
C SER A 97 -11.28 -13.49 7.35
N ALA A 98 -12.17 -12.65 7.88
CA ALA A 98 -12.07 -11.20 7.73
C ALA A 98 -10.80 -10.64 8.38
N LYS A 99 -10.43 -11.11 9.57
CA LYS A 99 -9.23 -10.68 10.29
C LYS A 99 -7.97 -11.04 9.49
N TRP A 100 -7.88 -12.27 9.02
CA TRP A 100 -6.76 -12.74 8.22
C TRP A 100 -6.62 -11.98 6.90
N LEU A 101 -7.75 -11.73 6.21
CA LEU A 101 -7.77 -10.93 5.00
C LEU A 101 -7.20 -9.52 5.23
N TRP A 102 -7.67 -8.82 6.28
CA TRP A 102 -7.21 -7.45 6.54
C TRP A 102 -5.76 -7.41 7.01
N PHE A 103 -5.29 -8.45 7.71
CA PHE A 103 -3.86 -8.61 8.01
C PHE A 103 -3.01 -8.70 6.73
N ILE A 104 -3.40 -9.55 5.77
CA ILE A 104 -2.73 -9.63 4.46
C ILE A 104 -2.81 -8.29 3.73
N ALA A 105 -3.95 -7.60 3.77
CA ALA A 105 -4.11 -6.30 3.13
C ALA A 105 -3.20 -5.22 3.75
N ILE A 106 -2.94 -5.26 5.07
CA ILE A 106 -1.96 -4.37 5.72
C ILE A 106 -0.56 -4.64 5.17
N ILE A 107 -0.15 -5.91 5.09
CA ILE A 107 1.16 -6.27 4.54
C ILE A 107 1.28 -5.79 3.08
N ALA A 108 0.25 -6.05 2.26
CA ALA A 108 0.21 -5.59 0.88
C ALA A 108 0.32 -4.06 0.78
N GLY A 109 -0.41 -3.33 1.64
CA GLY A 109 -0.37 -1.87 1.70
C GLY A 109 0.98 -1.32 2.15
N LEU A 110 1.63 -1.96 3.13
CA LEU A 110 2.97 -1.59 3.59
C LEU A 110 4.02 -1.80 2.50
N VAL A 111 4.04 -2.99 1.90
CA VAL A 111 4.97 -3.32 0.79
C VAL A 111 4.73 -2.38 -0.39
N HIS A 112 3.48 -2.06 -0.71
CA HIS A 112 3.14 -1.13 -1.80
C HIS A 112 3.64 0.28 -1.49
N SER A 113 3.40 0.74 -0.26
CA SER A 113 3.80 2.08 0.16
C SER A 113 5.30 2.25 0.22
N LEU A 114 6.00 1.29 0.82
CA LEU A 114 7.46 1.29 0.88
C LEU A 114 8.07 1.15 -0.53
N SER A 115 7.47 0.35 -1.41
CA SER A 115 7.96 0.19 -2.78
C SER A 115 7.96 1.52 -3.52
N TRP A 116 6.85 2.24 -3.48
CA TRP A 116 6.77 3.57 -4.10
C TRP A 116 7.72 4.57 -3.43
N ALA A 117 7.78 4.58 -2.10
CA ALA A 117 8.70 5.47 -1.39
C ALA A 117 10.17 5.23 -1.78
N LEU A 118 10.59 3.97 -1.87
CA LEU A 118 11.94 3.60 -2.31
C LEU A 118 12.23 4.07 -3.73
N TRP A 119 11.30 3.86 -4.67
CA TRP A 119 11.46 4.34 -6.04
C TRP A 119 11.55 5.87 -6.11
N PHE A 120 10.74 6.60 -5.34
CA PHE A 120 10.81 8.06 -5.26
C PHE A 120 12.16 8.54 -4.73
N VAL A 121 12.64 7.97 -3.63
CA VAL A 121 13.94 8.33 -3.04
C VAL A 121 15.09 7.94 -3.98
N ALA A 122 15.02 6.76 -4.61
CA ALA A 122 16.04 6.30 -5.55
C ALA A 122 16.15 7.25 -6.76
N MET A 123 15.01 7.69 -7.34
CA MET A 123 15.02 8.62 -8.46
C MET A 123 15.33 10.06 -8.08
N ALA A 124 15.09 10.48 -6.83
CA ALA A 124 15.49 11.80 -6.36
C ALA A 124 17.00 11.90 -6.10
N ASN A 125 17.67 10.77 -5.87
CA ASN A 125 19.11 10.67 -5.61
C ASN A 125 19.92 10.18 -6.83
N ALA A 126 19.25 9.89 -7.96
CA ALA A 126 19.88 9.50 -9.23
C ALA A 126 20.09 10.73 -10.12
#